data_AF-A0A531A6X3-F1
#
_entry.id   AF-A0A531A6X3-F1
#
_cell.length_a   1.000
_cell.length_b   1.000
_cell.length_c   1.000
_cell.angle_alpha   90.00
_cell.angle_beta   90.00
_cell.angle_gamma   90.00
#
_symmetry.space_group_name_H-M   'P 1'
#
loop_
_entity.id
_entity.type
_entity.pdbx_description
1 polymer ?
#
loop_
_entity_poly.entity_id
_entity_poly.type
_entity_poly.pdbx_seq_one_letter_code
_entity_poly.pdbx_strand_id
1 'polypeptide(L)' 'MQQPLVAISTDVRQFDNYTWHAAPQQYLEAALSAAGVFPVLVPSFGDRLDFDELLSSVDGVMITGSKSNV' A
#
# COMPACT_ATOMS: atom_id res chain seq x y z
N MET A 1 -19.29 3.21 -12.76
CA MET A 1 -19.02 3.23 -11.31
C MET A 1 -17.57 3.62 -11.13
N GLN A 2 -17.28 4.55 -10.23
CA GLN A 2 -15.90 4.93 -9.92
C GLN A 2 -15.26 3.80 -9.10
N GLN A 3 -14.04 3.39 -9.46
CA GLN A 3 -13.32 2.40 -8.65
C GLN A 3 -12.98 3.02 -7.29
N PRO A 4 -13.28 2.35 -6.16
CA PRO A 4 -12.91 2.84 -4.84
C PRO A 4 -11.40 3.03 -4.72
N LEU A 5 -10.96 4.15 -4.16
CA LEU A 5 -9.56 4.44 -3.89
C LEU A 5 -9.13 3.71 -2.62
N VAL A 6 -8.22 2.74 -2.73
CA VAL A 6 -7.76 1.95 -1.58
C VAL A 6 -6.28 2.18 -1.33
N ALA A 7 -5.96 2.68 -0.13
CA ALA A 7 -4.60 2.81 0.37
C ALA A 7 -4.02 1.43 0.71
N ILE A 8 -2.84 1.12 0.18
CA ILE A 8 -2.15 -0.15 0.38
C ILE A 8 -0.82 0.09 1.08
N SER A 9 -0.61 -0.57 2.22
CA SER A 9 0.66 -0.45 2.95
C SER A 9 1.82 -1.00 2.12
N THR A 10 2.92 -0.26 2.07
CA THR A 10 4.20 -0.79 1.60
C THR A 10 5.05 -1.28 2.77
N ASP A 11 6.08 -2.04 2.42
CA ASP A 11 7.18 -2.43 3.29
C ASP A 11 8.50 -1.94 2.70
N VAL A 12 9.57 -1.93 3.51
CA VAL A 12 10.88 -1.43 3.11
C VAL A 12 11.77 -2.57 2.62
N ARG A 13 12.34 -2.42 1.44
CA ARG A 13 13.29 -3.36 0.84
C ARG A 13 14.56 -2.64 0.43
N GLN A 14 15.70 -3.26 0.71
CA GLN A 14 17.00 -2.78 0.25
C GLN A 14 17.50 -3.70 -0.87
N PHE A 15 17.60 -3.17 -2.08
CA PHE A 15 18.19 -3.86 -3.23
C PHE A 15 18.66 -2.84 -4.28
N ASP A 16 19.64 -3.22 -5.09
CA ASP A 16 20.27 -2.38 -6.13
C ASP A 16 20.75 -1.00 -5.63
N ASN A 17 21.27 -0.93 -4.39
CA ASN A 17 21.70 0.30 -3.71
C ASN A 17 20.58 1.33 -3.48
N TYR A 18 19.32 0.92 -3.55
CA TYR A 18 18.16 1.76 -3.25
C TYR A 18 17.37 1.23 -2.06
N THR A 19 16.69 2.15 -1.38
CA THR A 19 15.64 1.83 -0.41
C THR A 19 14.31 1.98 -1.12
N TRP A 20 13.60 0.86 -1.27
CA TRP A 20 12.30 0.80 -1.91
C TRP A 20 11.19 0.69 -0.87
N HIS A 21 10.10 1.39 -1.12
CA HIS A 21 8.82 1.19 -0.45
C HIS A 21 7.93 0.38 -1.40
N ALA A 22 7.78 -0.91 -1.14
CA ALA A 22 7.17 -1.85 -2.07
C ALA A 22 6.12 -2.75 -1.41
N ALA A 23 5.16 -3.22 -2.20
CA ALA A 23 4.18 -4.22 -1.82
C ALA A 23 4.29 -5.44 -2.75
N PRO A 24 4.12 -6.68 -2.24
CA PRO A 24 4.17 -7.85 -3.11
C PRO A 24 3.03 -7.86 -4.15
N GLN A 25 3.35 -8.24 -5.39
CA GLN A 25 2.42 -8.17 -6.52
C GLN A 25 1.09 -8.91 -6.28
N GLN A 26 1.10 -10.07 -5.61
CA GLN A 26 -0.15 -10.83 -5.38
C GLN A 26 -1.22 -10.03 -4.62
N TYR A 27 -0.81 -9.10 -3.74
CA TYR A 27 -1.78 -8.22 -3.06
C TYR A 27 -2.34 -7.18 -4.02
N LEU A 28 -1.51 -6.63 -4.91
CA LEU A 28 -1.94 -5.63 -5.88
C LEU A 28 -2.87 -6.24 -6.93
N GLU A 29 -2.59 -7.46 -7.38
CA GLU A 29 -3.49 -8.22 -8.26
C GLU A 29 -4.81 -8.55 -7.58
N ALA A 30 -4.80 -8.92 -6.28
CA ALA A 30 -6.03 -9.14 -5.53
C ALA A 30 -6.86 -7.85 -5.43
N ALA A 31 -6.23 -6.70 -5.18
CA ALA A 31 -6.92 -5.41 -5.14
C ALA A 31 -7.49 -5.02 -6.52
N LEU A 32 -6.65 -5.05 -7.55
CA LEU A 32 -7.01 -4.59 -8.90
C LEU A 32 -7.99 -5.54 -9.59
N SER A 33 -7.62 -6.82 -9.69
CA SER A 33 -8.28 -7.79 -10.56
C SER A 33 -9.41 -8.53 -9.84
N ALA A 34 -9.27 -8.82 -8.54
CA ALA A 34 -10.28 -9.55 -7.78
C ALA A 34 -11.28 -8.64 -7.05
N ALA A 35 -10.81 -7.57 -6.40
CA ALA A 35 -11.66 -6.64 -5.68
C ALA A 35 -12.17 -5.46 -6.53
N GLY A 36 -11.53 -5.19 -7.69
CA GLY A 36 -11.96 -4.15 -8.62
C GLY A 36 -11.70 -2.72 -8.13
N VAL A 37 -10.79 -2.53 -7.17
CA VAL A 37 -10.49 -1.22 -6.57
C VAL A 37 -9.32 -0.53 -7.30
N PHE A 38 -9.16 0.77 -7.08
CA PHE A 38 -8.01 1.54 -7.53
C PHE A 38 -6.93 1.55 -6.42
N PRO A 39 -5.79 0.86 -6.59
CA PRO A 39 -4.77 0.76 -5.56
C PRO A 39 -3.87 2.01 -5.52
N VAL A 40 -3.58 2.51 -4.31
CA VAL A 40 -2.55 3.54 -4.06
C VAL A 40 -1.55 3.02 -3.05
N LEU A 41 -0.28 2.94 -3.43
CA LEU A 41 0.80 2.54 -2.53
C LEU A 41 1.16 3.68 -1.57
N VAL A 42 1.13 3.39 -0.27
CA VAL A 42 1.46 4.35 0.79
C VAL A 42 2.87 4.08 1.29
N PRO A 43 3.82 5.02 1.15
CA PRO A 43 5.20 4.81 1.55
C PRO A 43 5.34 4.66 3.07
N SER A 44 6.22 3.76 3.50
CA SER A 44 6.47 3.43 4.92
C SER A 44 7.33 4.47 5.66
N PHE A 45 6.93 5.75 5.65
CA PHE A 45 7.64 6.81 6.39
C PHE A 45 7.15 6.99 7.84
N GLY A 46 6.16 6.21 8.28
CA GLY A 46 5.61 6.25 9.63
C GLY A 46 4.97 7.61 9.95
N ASP A 47 5.16 8.09 11.18
CA ASP A 47 4.57 9.32 11.72
C ASP A 47 4.98 10.62 11.00
N ARG A 48 5.81 10.51 9.96
CA ARG A 48 6.12 11.62 9.04
C ARG A 48 5.00 11.89 8.03
N LEU A 49 4.02 10.99 7.93
CA LEU A 49 2.82 11.16 7.10
C LEU A 49 1.63 11.52 7.98
N ASP A 50 0.76 12.39 7.46
CA ASP A 50 -0.54 12.66 8.08
C ASP A 50 -1.52 11.53 7.69
N PHE A 51 -1.62 10.52 8.55
CA PHE A 51 -2.54 9.41 8.32
C PHE A 51 -4.00 9.79 8.50
N ASP A 52 -4.31 10.82 9.29
CA ASP A 52 -5.69 11.28 9.46
C ASP A 52 -6.19 11.90 8.14
N GLU A 53 -5.36 12.74 7.51
CA GLU A 53 -5.65 13.29 6.18
C GLU A 53 -5.77 12.18 5.13
N LEU A 54 -4.82 11.22 5.10
CA LEU A 54 -4.89 10.09 4.17
C LEU A 54 -6.19 9.28 4.34
N LEU A 55 -6.52 8.88 5.58
CA LEU A 55 -7.70 8.06 5.87
C LEU A 55 -9.00 8.80 5.56
N SER A 56 -9.01 10.14 5.61
CA SER A 56 -10.15 10.95 5.19
C SER A 56 -10.36 11.00 3.68
N SER A 57 -9.32 10.67 2.89
CA SER A 57 -9.30 10.82 1.42
C SER A 57 -9.51 9.51 0.64
N VAL A 58 -9.44 8.36 1.30
CA VAL A 58 -9.52 7.03 0.67
C VAL A 58 -10.80 6.29 1.06
N ASP A 59 -11.29 5.44 0.17
CA ASP A 59 -12.49 4.62 0.38
C ASP A 59 -12.21 3.34 1.20
N GLY A 60 -10.93 3.00 1.40
CA GLY A 60 -10.53 1.85 2.19
C GLY A 60 -9.02 1.71 2.36
N VAL A 61 -8.63 0.74 3.18
CA VAL A 61 -7.23 0.41 3.46
C VAL A 61 -7.02 -1.10 3.34
N MET A 62 -5.90 -1.52 2.74
CA MET A 62 -5.45 -2.91 2.71
C MET A 62 -4.02 -3.00 3.27
N ILE A 63 -3.87 -3.78 4.34
CA ILE A 63 -2.57 -4.05 4.95
C ILE A 63 -1.98 -5.33 4.37
N THR A 64 -0.80 -5.21 3.77
CA THR A 64 -0.10 -6.33 3.12
C THR A 64 0.79 -7.09 4.11
N GLY A 65 0.95 -8.39 3.87
CA GLY A 65 1.90 -9.21 4.62
C GLY A 65 3.32 -9.07 4.06
N SER A 66 4.32 -9.20 4.94
CA SER A 66 5.74 -9.20 4.58
C SER A 66 6.58 -10.06 5.52
N LYS A 67 7.72 -10.56 5.02
CA LYS A 67 8.75 -11.29 5.79
C LYS A 67 9.87 -10.38 6.33
N SER A 68 9.56 -9.16 6.77
CA SER A 68 10.59 -8.23 7.27
C SER A 68 11.04 -8.51 8.69
N ASN A 69 10.23 -9.23 9.47
CA ASN A 69 10.42 -9.43 10.90
C ASN A 69 10.41 -10.91 11.33
N VAL A 70 10.54 -11.84 10.37
CA VAL A 70 10.57 -13.30 10.59
C VAL A 70 11.69 -13.96 9.79
#